data_AF-A0A2M9A9X1-F1
#
_entry.id   AF-A0A2M9A9X1-F1
#
_cell.length_a   1.000
_cell.length_b   1.000
_cell.length_c   1.000
_cell.angle_alpha   90.00
_cell.angle_beta   90.00
_cell.angle_gamma   90.00
#
_symmetry.space_group_name_H-M   'P 1'
#
loop_
_entity.id
_entity.type
_entity.pdbx_description
1 polymer ?
#
loop_
_entity_poly.entity_id
_entity_poly.type
_entity_poly.pdbx_seq_one_letter_code
_entity_poly.pdbx_strand_id
1 'polypeptide(L)'
;MTVAIVFTLIIALILFRAFVLHLRSTDLDNDKFVGLPREVKLAILKERVLETPSEKALCNLETFLKSEGIEVDMEVYRPMYAEQLRISREDNAIALDDELYAREAAWMDKIEPFEFAEALKLKKEGKKEEFVQTYLQGVLRYYSDEKIEGSLEALLPDYPDAQAMLDEYKALEELRDSSGADEASIEKLAKAKDSWAKKLCI
;
A
#
# COMPACT_ATOMS: atom_id res chain seq x y z
N MET A 1 15.76 0.60 30.10
CA MET A 1 14.67 1.39 29.48
C MET A 1 13.50 0.46 29.29
N THR A 2 12.29 0.87 29.70
CA THR A 2 11.10 0.02 29.70
C THR A 2 10.50 -0.12 28.31
N VAL A 3 9.89 -1.28 28.00
CA VAL A 3 9.20 -1.60 26.74
C VAL A 3 8.19 -0.51 26.32
N ALA A 4 7.59 0.17 27.29
CA ALA A 4 6.71 1.32 27.06
C ALA A 4 7.41 2.52 26.37
N ILE A 5 8.69 2.78 26.66
CA ILE A 5 9.47 3.87 26.04
C ILE A 5 9.76 3.54 24.56
N VAL A 6 10.01 2.25 24.26
CA VAL A 6 10.25 1.76 22.89
C VAL A 6 8.97 1.81 22.05
N PHE A 7 7.83 1.39 22.60
CA PHE A 7 6.52 1.51 21.95
C PHE A 7 6.12 2.98 21.70
N THR A 8 6.42 3.87 22.65
CA THR A 8 6.19 5.31 22.49
C THR A 8 7.11 5.93 21.43
N LEU A 9 8.34 5.44 21.27
CA LEU A 9 9.28 5.86 20.22
C LEU A 9 8.88 5.33 18.84
N ILE A 10 8.34 4.11 18.74
CA ILE A 10 7.76 3.53 17.52
C ILE A 10 6.52 4.30 17.10
N ILE A 11 5.60 4.58 18.03
CA ILE A 11 4.46 5.47 17.79
C ILE A 11 4.96 6.86 17.43
N ALA A 12 5.98 7.41 18.09
CA ALA A 12 6.51 8.73 17.74
C ALA A 12 7.19 8.76 16.36
N LEU A 13 7.78 7.67 15.87
CA LEU A 13 8.39 7.56 14.54
C LEU A 13 7.36 7.32 13.43
N ILE A 14 6.34 6.50 13.69
CA ILE A 14 5.16 6.36 12.82
C ILE A 14 4.39 7.68 12.79
N LEU A 15 4.20 8.33 13.95
CA LEU A 15 3.64 9.66 14.05
C LEU A 15 4.56 10.73 13.45
N PHE A 16 5.88 10.53 13.38
CA PHE A 16 6.81 11.46 12.71
C PHE A 16 6.70 11.33 11.19
N ARG A 17 6.56 10.10 10.66
CA ARG A 17 6.20 9.86 9.24
C ARG A 17 4.80 10.40 8.95
N ALA A 18 3.85 10.18 9.85
CA ALA A 18 2.52 10.76 9.79
C ALA A 18 2.52 12.28 9.95
N PHE A 19 3.45 12.89 10.69
CA PHE A 19 3.62 14.33 10.90
C PHE A 19 4.26 15.01 9.68
N VAL A 20 5.22 14.34 9.03
CA VAL A 20 5.74 14.74 7.70
C VAL A 20 4.64 14.65 6.64
N LEU A 21 3.72 13.68 6.75
CA LEU A 21 2.52 13.58 5.93
C LEU A 21 1.41 14.56 6.39
N HIS A 22 1.35 14.94 7.67
CA HIS A 22 0.40 15.90 8.26
C HIS A 22 0.74 17.34 7.85
N LEU A 23 2.04 17.64 7.66
CA LEU A 23 2.53 18.89 7.06
C LEU A 23 2.14 19.07 5.59
N ARG A 24 1.67 18.01 4.92
CA ARG A 24 1.00 18.05 3.62
C ARG A 24 -0.50 17.87 3.85
N SER A 25 -1.22 18.95 4.19
CA SER A 25 -2.65 18.85 4.53
C SER A 25 -3.43 18.04 3.49
N THR A 26 -4.08 16.99 3.95
CA THR A 26 -4.77 15.97 3.15
C THR A 26 -6.23 16.34 2.92
N ASP A 27 -6.56 17.63 3.08
CA ASP A 27 -7.79 18.16 2.52
C ASP A 27 -7.66 18.15 1.00
N LEU A 28 -8.70 17.66 0.34
CA LEU A 28 -8.80 17.71 -1.11
C LEU A 28 -8.63 19.14 -1.66
N ASP A 29 -8.85 20.15 -0.81
CA ASP A 29 -8.70 21.57 -1.09
C ASP A 29 -7.29 22.13 -0.78
N ASN A 30 -6.34 21.33 -0.29
CA ASN A 30 -4.97 21.78 -0.13
C ASN A 30 -4.27 21.87 -1.49
N ASP A 31 -3.80 23.07 -1.85
CA ASP A 31 -3.00 23.33 -3.05
C ASP A 31 -1.86 22.32 -3.27
N LYS A 32 -1.16 21.90 -2.21
CA LYS A 32 -0.08 20.92 -2.32
C LYS A 32 -0.57 19.52 -2.69
N PHE A 33 -1.77 19.14 -2.25
CA PHE A 33 -2.39 17.87 -2.60
C PHE A 33 -3.02 17.94 -4.00
N VAL A 34 -3.72 19.02 -4.32
CA VAL A 34 -4.34 19.26 -5.64
C VAL A 34 -3.30 19.22 -6.75
N GLY A 35 -2.10 19.75 -6.52
CA GLY A 35 -1.01 19.73 -7.50
C GLY A 35 -0.36 18.37 -7.76
N LEU A 36 -0.71 17.31 -7.00
CA LEU A 36 -0.10 15.99 -7.19
C LEU A 36 -0.70 15.24 -8.41
N PRO A 37 0.09 14.37 -9.05
CA PRO A 37 -0.44 13.39 -10.00
C PRO A 37 -1.52 12.51 -9.37
N ARG A 38 -2.51 12.09 -10.15
CA ARG A 38 -3.66 11.30 -9.66
C ARG A 38 -3.23 9.95 -9.09
N GLU A 39 -2.18 9.34 -9.62
CA GLU A 39 -1.55 8.10 -9.17
C GLU A 39 -1.05 8.26 -7.72
N VAL A 40 -0.39 9.39 -7.46
CA VAL A 40 0.14 9.74 -6.14
C VAL A 40 -0.98 10.08 -5.18
N LYS A 41 -2.03 10.80 -5.63
CA LYS A 41 -3.22 11.08 -4.81
C LYS A 41 -3.91 9.80 -4.35
N LEU A 42 -4.12 8.85 -5.27
CA LEU A 42 -4.74 7.57 -4.95
C LEU A 42 -3.94 6.80 -3.91
N ALA A 43 -2.63 6.69 -4.08
CA ALA A 43 -1.75 6.01 -3.12
C ALA A 43 -1.83 6.64 -1.72
N ILE A 44 -1.75 7.98 -1.63
CA ILE A 44 -1.85 8.70 -0.36
C ILE A 44 -3.21 8.46 0.32
N LEU A 45 -4.31 8.48 -0.44
CA LEU A 45 -5.65 8.28 0.11
C LEU A 45 -5.85 6.86 0.62
N LYS A 46 -5.39 5.84 -0.12
CA LYS A 46 -5.39 4.43 0.32
C LYS A 46 -4.57 4.23 1.58
N GLU A 47 -3.33 4.73 1.60
CA GLU A 47 -2.45 4.69 2.79
C GLU A 47 -3.11 5.36 4.00
N ARG A 48 -3.81 6.48 3.82
CA ARG A 48 -4.49 7.17 4.92
C ARG A 48 -5.62 6.36 5.52
N VAL A 49 -6.39 5.64 4.70
CA VAL A 49 -7.45 4.77 5.20
C VAL A 49 -6.86 3.62 6.02
N LEU A 50 -5.75 3.02 5.57
CA LEU A 50 -5.10 1.91 6.29
C LEU A 50 -4.36 2.37 7.57
N GLU A 51 -3.58 3.46 7.49
CA GLU A 51 -2.73 3.91 8.61
C GLU A 51 -3.46 4.74 9.67
N THR A 52 -4.39 5.59 9.24
CA THR A 52 -5.07 6.56 10.11
C THR A 52 -6.56 6.58 9.77
N PRO A 53 -7.24 5.45 10.01
CA PRO A 53 -8.61 5.25 9.58
C PRO A 53 -9.53 6.30 10.20
N SER A 54 -10.32 6.96 9.36
CA SER A 54 -11.34 7.92 9.80
C SER A 54 -12.41 8.05 8.75
N GLU A 55 -13.61 8.46 9.18
CA GLU A 55 -14.70 8.78 8.25
C GLU A 55 -14.28 9.84 7.21
N LYS A 56 -13.43 10.80 7.63
CA LYS A 56 -12.88 11.80 6.71
C LYS A 56 -11.96 11.16 5.67
N ALA A 57 -11.09 10.23 6.06
CA ALA A 57 -10.21 9.51 5.11
C ALA A 57 -11.02 8.70 4.09
N LEU A 58 -12.07 8.01 4.55
CA LEU A 58 -12.99 7.28 3.68
C LEU A 58 -13.72 8.21 2.71
N CYS A 59 -14.31 9.30 3.20
CA CYS A 59 -15.01 10.28 2.37
C CYS A 59 -14.07 10.94 1.34
N ASN A 60 -12.82 11.23 1.72
CA ASN A 60 -11.83 11.78 0.79
C ASN A 60 -11.48 10.78 -0.32
N LEU A 61 -11.28 9.51 0.02
CA LEU A 61 -11.05 8.44 -0.97
C LEU A 61 -12.26 8.30 -1.90
N GLU A 62 -13.48 8.24 -1.35
CA GLU A 62 -14.71 8.13 -2.12
C GLU A 62 -14.90 9.31 -3.09
N THR A 63 -14.69 10.53 -2.60
CA THR A 63 -14.84 11.75 -3.39
C THR A 63 -13.84 11.78 -4.53
N PHE A 64 -12.58 11.40 -4.26
CA PHE A 64 -11.55 11.29 -5.29
C PHE A 64 -11.89 10.23 -6.33
N LEU A 65 -12.29 9.02 -5.91
CA LEU A 65 -12.67 7.94 -6.84
C LEU A 65 -13.85 8.33 -7.73
N LYS A 66 -14.89 8.95 -7.16
CA LYS A 66 -16.03 9.50 -7.91
C LYS A 66 -15.59 10.55 -8.93
N SER A 67 -14.64 11.42 -8.58
CA SER A 67 -14.12 12.43 -9.52
C SER A 67 -13.34 11.83 -10.69
N GLU A 68 -12.74 10.65 -10.49
CA GLU A 68 -12.03 9.87 -11.52
C GLU A 68 -12.96 8.88 -12.25
N GLY A 69 -14.26 8.87 -11.93
CA GLY A 69 -15.26 7.98 -12.55
C GLY A 69 -15.19 6.53 -12.08
N ILE A 70 -14.56 6.26 -10.93
CA ILE A 70 -14.45 4.94 -10.33
C ILE A 70 -15.56 4.78 -9.28
N GLU A 71 -16.49 3.86 -9.52
CA GLU A 71 -17.54 3.52 -8.56
C GLU A 71 -17.06 2.41 -7.61
N VAL A 72 -17.04 2.72 -6.31
CA VAL A 72 -16.69 1.77 -5.25
C VAL A 72 -17.71 1.91 -4.13
N ASP A 73 -18.18 0.77 -3.63
CA ASP A 73 -19.08 0.74 -2.49
C ASP A 73 -18.29 0.82 -1.18
N MET A 74 -18.26 2.02 -0.60
CA MET A 74 -17.59 2.30 0.68
C MET A 74 -18.31 1.68 1.87
N GLU A 75 -19.61 1.35 1.75
CA GLU A 75 -20.37 0.70 2.83
C GLU A 75 -19.84 -0.70 3.12
N VAL A 76 -19.21 -1.35 2.14
CA VAL A 76 -18.52 -2.63 2.33
C VAL A 76 -17.27 -2.47 3.20
N TYR A 77 -16.63 -1.29 3.21
CA TYR A 77 -15.44 -1.03 4.02
C TYR A 77 -15.76 -0.60 5.45
N ARG A 78 -16.85 0.13 5.68
CA ARG A 78 -17.21 0.67 7.01
C ARG A 78 -17.25 -0.38 8.15
N PRO A 79 -17.66 -1.65 7.94
CA PRO A 79 -17.56 -2.67 8.97
C PRO A 79 -16.12 -2.97 9.40
N MET A 80 -15.16 -3.02 8.46
CA MET A 80 -13.73 -3.22 8.75
C MET A 80 -13.17 -2.03 9.53
N TYR A 81 -13.57 -0.81 9.17
CA TYR A 81 -13.24 0.39 9.95
C TYR A 81 -13.73 0.30 11.41
N ALA A 82 -14.99 -0.10 11.62
CA ALA A 82 -15.54 -0.27 12.96
C ALA A 82 -14.80 -1.37 13.75
N GLU A 83 -14.36 -2.42 13.06
CA GLU A 83 -13.57 -3.51 13.62
C GLU A 83 -12.17 -3.05 14.03
N GLN A 84 -11.50 -2.21 13.23
CA GLN A 84 -10.20 -1.63 13.53
C GLN A 84 -10.22 -0.80 14.83
N LEU A 85 -11.26 0.03 15.00
CA LEU A 85 -11.45 0.83 16.22
C LEU A 85 -11.73 -0.02 17.46
N ARG A 86 -12.28 -1.23 17.28
CA ARG A 86 -12.54 -2.19 18.35
C ARG A 86 -11.27 -2.96 18.74
N ILE A 87 -10.57 -3.53 17.75
CA ILE A 87 -9.35 -4.33 17.94
C ILE A 87 -8.27 -3.54 18.68
N SER A 88 -8.17 -2.23 18.44
CA SER A 88 -7.23 -1.36 19.13
C SER A 88 -7.36 -1.33 20.66
N ARG A 89 -8.40 -1.96 21.22
CA ARG A 89 -8.71 -2.02 22.65
C ARG A 89 -8.64 -3.44 23.24
N GLU A 90 -8.23 -4.44 22.47
CA GLU A 90 -8.27 -5.85 22.86
C GLU A 90 -6.87 -6.41 23.18
N ASP A 91 -6.81 -7.36 24.12
CA ASP A 91 -5.54 -7.94 24.60
C ASP A 91 -4.85 -8.84 23.55
N ASN A 92 -5.60 -9.34 22.56
CA ASN A 92 -5.12 -10.12 21.42
C ASN A 92 -5.02 -9.27 20.13
N ALA A 93 -4.85 -7.95 20.26
CA ALA A 93 -4.89 -7.00 19.15
C ALA A 93 -4.03 -7.42 17.95
N ILE A 94 -2.83 -7.97 18.18
CA ILE A 94 -1.86 -8.28 17.09
C ILE A 94 -2.41 -9.30 16.09
N ALA A 95 -2.92 -10.44 16.54
CA ALA A 95 -3.39 -11.49 15.63
C ALA A 95 -4.69 -11.10 14.90
N LEU A 96 -5.57 -10.34 15.58
CA LEU A 96 -6.79 -9.81 14.96
C LEU A 96 -6.48 -8.69 13.94
N ASP A 97 -5.38 -7.96 14.15
CA ASP A 97 -4.90 -6.92 13.23
C ASP A 97 -4.41 -7.52 11.92
N ASP A 98 -3.72 -8.67 11.93
CA ASP A 98 -3.26 -9.35 10.71
C ASP A 98 -4.43 -9.82 9.82
N GLU A 99 -5.46 -10.44 10.41
CA GLU A 99 -6.65 -10.89 9.68
C GLU A 99 -7.50 -9.71 9.17
N LEU A 100 -7.56 -8.62 9.93
CA LEU A 100 -8.21 -7.38 9.49
C LEU A 100 -7.45 -6.75 8.33
N TYR A 101 -6.13 -6.57 8.46
CA TYR A 101 -5.27 -5.98 7.44
C TYR A 101 -5.37 -6.75 6.12
N ALA A 102 -5.38 -8.08 6.15
CA ALA A 102 -5.54 -8.90 4.95
C ALA A 102 -6.86 -8.60 4.21
N ARG A 103 -7.98 -8.45 4.94
CA ARG A 103 -9.28 -8.09 4.34
C ARG A 103 -9.30 -6.65 3.82
N GLU A 104 -8.71 -5.72 4.55
CA GLU A 104 -8.60 -4.31 4.14
C GLU A 104 -7.74 -4.18 2.88
N ALA A 105 -6.58 -4.84 2.84
CA ALA A 105 -5.69 -4.89 1.68
C ALA A 105 -6.40 -5.49 0.45
N ALA A 106 -7.09 -6.62 0.61
CA ALA A 106 -7.86 -7.23 -0.47
C ALA A 106 -8.98 -6.33 -1.00
N TRP A 107 -9.64 -5.56 -0.13
CA TRP A 107 -10.63 -4.58 -0.57
C TRP A 107 -9.96 -3.40 -1.30
N MET A 108 -8.86 -2.88 -0.77
CA MET A 108 -8.11 -1.77 -1.38
C MET A 108 -7.62 -2.14 -2.78
N ASP A 109 -7.18 -3.38 -2.99
CA ASP A 109 -6.66 -3.83 -4.28
C ASP A 109 -7.76 -4.10 -5.33
N LYS A 110 -9.05 -3.95 -4.98
CA LYS A 110 -10.13 -3.83 -5.98
C LYS A 110 -10.07 -2.50 -6.73
N ILE A 111 -9.46 -1.49 -6.12
CA ILE A 111 -9.22 -0.19 -6.74
C ILE A 111 -7.89 -0.29 -7.50
N GLU A 112 -7.96 -0.63 -8.78
CA GLU A 112 -6.78 -0.84 -9.62
C GLU A 112 -5.93 0.44 -9.74
N PRO A 113 -4.59 0.34 -9.57
CA PRO A 113 -3.66 1.43 -9.85
C PRO A 113 -3.78 1.95 -11.29
N PHE A 114 -3.82 3.28 -11.45
CA PHE A 114 -3.94 3.92 -12.76
C PHE A 114 -2.78 3.58 -13.71
N GLU A 115 -1.62 3.24 -13.14
CA GLU A 115 -0.43 2.81 -13.85
C GLU A 115 -0.71 1.61 -14.77
N PHE A 116 -1.57 0.65 -14.40
CA PHE A 116 -1.85 -0.49 -15.27
C PHE A 116 -2.58 -0.09 -16.56
N ALA A 117 -3.57 0.78 -16.47
CA ALA A 117 -4.28 1.29 -17.64
C ALA A 117 -3.33 2.06 -18.57
N GLU A 118 -2.38 2.81 -18.02
CA GLU A 118 -1.39 3.55 -18.80
C GLU A 118 -0.35 2.61 -19.43
N ALA A 119 0.16 1.64 -18.66
CA ALA A 119 1.05 0.60 -19.15
C ALA A 119 0.46 -0.13 -20.37
N LEU A 120 -0.82 -0.52 -20.30
CA LEU A 120 -1.50 -1.18 -21.43
C LEU A 120 -1.61 -0.29 -22.67
N LYS A 121 -1.70 1.04 -22.55
CA LYS A 121 -1.62 1.95 -23.70
C LYS A 121 -0.21 1.97 -24.28
N LEU A 122 0.82 2.13 -23.44
CA LEU A 122 2.22 2.12 -23.85
C LEU A 122 2.57 0.83 -24.60
N LYS A 123 2.07 -0.31 -24.12
CA LYS A 123 2.20 -1.61 -24.79
C LYS A 123 1.62 -1.59 -26.21
N LYS A 124 0.41 -1.04 -26.40
CA LYS A 124 -0.23 -0.91 -27.72
C LYS A 124 0.51 0.05 -28.64
N GLU A 125 1.16 1.06 -28.09
CA GLU A 125 2.00 2.02 -28.81
C GLU A 125 3.39 1.45 -29.16
N GLY A 126 3.72 0.23 -28.72
CA GLY A 126 5.02 -0.41 -28.97
C GLY A 126 6.14 0.10 -28.06
N LYS A 127 5.81 0.90 -27.04
CA LYS A 127 6.73 1.49 -26.07
C LYS A 127 7.07 0.51 -24.96
N LYS A 128 7.90 -0.49 -25.28
CA LYS A 128 8.15 -1.65 -24.41
C LYS A 128 8.78 -1.29 -23.06
N GLU A 129 9.82 -0.47 -23.03
CA GLU A 129 10.52 -0.11 -21.80
C GLU A 129 9.61 0.69 -20.86
N GLU A 130 8.93 1.70 -21.39
CA GLU A 130 7.99 2.53 -20.63
C GLU A 130 6.77 1.72 -20.15
N PHE A 131 6.30 0.75 -20.94
CA PHE A 131 5.29 -0.22 -20.52
C PHE A 131 5.74 -0.97 -19.27
N VAL A 132 6.93 -1.58 -19.30
CA VAL A 132 7.45 -2.38 -18.17
C VAL A 132 7.61 -1.49 -16.94
N GLN A 133 8.27 -0.33 -17.07
CA GLN A 133 8.47 0.60 -15.95
C GLN A 133 7.14 1.03 -15.32
N THR A 134 6.17 1.42 -16.15
CA THR A 134 4.87 1.88 -15.67
C THR A 134 4.09 0.72 -15.03
N TYR A 135 4.15 -0.47 -15.60
CA TYR A 135 3.49 -1.65 -15.03
C TYR A 135 4.06 -2.00 -13.65
N LEU A 136 5.38 -1.99 -13.49
CA LEU A 136 6.05 -2.26 -12.21
C LEU A 136 5.74 -1.19 -11.15
N GLN A 137 5.57 0.08 -11.56
CA GLN A 137 5.05 1.12 -10.65
C GLN A 137 3.65 0.78 -10.16
N GLY A 138 2.78 0.24 -11.01
CA GLY A 138 1.47 -0.27 -10.61
C GLY A 138 1.54 -1.43 -9.61
N VAL A 139 2.47 -2.37 -9.80
CA VAL A 139 2.70 -3.49 -8.85
C VAL A 139 3.04 -2.95 -7.45
N LEU A 140 3.86 -1.91 -7.36
CA LEU A 140 4.22 -1.27 -6.08
C LEU A 140 3.06 -0.56 -5.36
N ARG A 141 1.89 -0.40 -6.00
CA ARG A 141 0.69 0.22 -5.43
C ARG A 141 -0.30 -0.78 -4.82
N TYR A 142 -0.05 -2.08 -4.99
CA TYR A 142 -0.86 -3.12 -4.35
C TYR A 142 -0.41 -3.40 -2.92
N TYR A 143 -1.34 -3.91 -2.10
CA TYR A 143 -1.13 -4.19 -0.69
C TYR A 143 -1.15 -5.68 -0.36
N SER A 144 -1.85 -6.49 -1.15
CA SER A 144 -1.96 -7.93 -0.97
C SER A 144 -0.92 -8.71 -1.78
N ASP A 145 -0.38 -9.74 -1.15
CA ASP A 145 0.54 -10.70 -1.75
C ASP A 145 -0.01 -11.27 -3.07
N GLU A 146 -1.26 -11.75 -3.04
CA GLU A 146 -1.95 -12.31 -4.21
C GLU A 146 -1.93 -11.37 -5.43
N LYS A 147 -2.15 -10.07 -5.21
CA LYS A 147 -2.19 -9.09 -6.30
C LYS A 147 -0.81 -8.71 -6.81
N ILE A 148 0.17 -8.62 -5.92
CA ILE A 148 1.56 -8.38 -6.29
C ILE A 148 2.09 -9.55 -7.13
N GLU A 149 1.95 -10.77 -6.62
CA GLU A 149 2.38 -11.99 -7.31
C GLU A 149 1.69 -12.17 -8.65
N GLY A 150 0.34 -12.13 -8.67
CA GLY A 150 -0.43 -12.31 -9.90
C GLY A 150 -0.12 -11.25 -10.96
N SER A 151 0.22 -10.03 -10.55
CA SER A 151 0.62 -8.97 -11.47
C SER A 151 2.01 -9.21 -12.06
N LEU A 152 2.98 -9.65 -11.24
CA LEU A 152 4.32 -10.02 -11.71
C LEU A 152 4.27 -11.23 -12.65
N GLU A 153 3.45 -12.24 -12.33
CA GLU A 153 3.22 -13.40 -13.19
C GLU A 153 2.63 -13.00 -14.55
N ALA A 154 1.64 -12.09 -14.55
CA ALA A 154 1.05 -11.56 -15.78
C ALA A 154 2.04 -10.77 -16.65
N LEU A 155 3.14 -10.26 -16.08
CA LEU A 155 4.18 -9.52 -16.80
C LEU A 155 5.21 -10.44 -17.48
N LEU A 156 5.36 -11.70 -17.03
CA LEU A 156 6.36 -12.65 -17.54
C LEU A 156 6.39 -12.82 -19.07
N PRO A 157 5.25 -12.87 -19.80
CA PRO A 157 5.27 -13.02 -21.26
C PRO A 157 5.93 -11.85 -21.99
N ASP A 158 5.90 -10.66 -21.40
CA ASP A 158 6.45 -9.44 -21.99
C ASP A 158 7.83 -9.06 -21.40
N TYR A 159 8.11 -9.48 -20.18
CA TYR A 159 9.36 -9.21 -19.46
C TYR A 159 9.75 -10.41 -18.57
N PRO A 160 10.48 -11.40 -19.11
CA PRO A 160 10.84 -12.63 -18.39
C PRO A 160 11.66 -12.40 -17.11
N ASP A 161 12.41 -11.30 -17.04
CA ASP A 161 13.18 -10.91 -15.86
C ASP A 161 12.28 -10.62 -14.63
N ALA A 162 10.96 -10.42 -14.84
CA ALA A 162 9.99 -10.36 -13.74
C ALA A 162 9.97 -11.64 -12.88
N GLN A 163 10.45 -12.79 -13.39
CA GLN A 163 10.58 -14.00 -12.59
C GLN A 163 11.51 -13.81 -11.39
N ALA A 164 12.63 -13.12 -11.59
CA ALA A 164 13.56 -12.83 -10.49
C ALA A 164 12.90 -11.92 -9.43
N MET A 165 12.08 -10.96 -9.87
CA MET A 165 11.34 -10.07 -8.96
C MET A 165 10.28 -10.83 -8.16
N LEU A 166 9.60 -11.79 -8.78
CA LEU A 166 8.62 -12.67 -8.14
C LEU A 166 9.29 -13.60 -7.12
N ASP A 167 10.41 -14.23 -7.49
CA ASP A 167 11.15 -15.13 -6.59
C ASP A 167 11.69 -14.36 -5.38
N GLU A 168 12.20 -13.14 -5.58
CA GLU A 168 12.62 -12.26 -4.49
C GLU A 168 11.46 -11.83 -3.59
N TYR A 169 10.27 -11.59 -4.16
CA TYR A 169 9.07 -11.27 -3.37
C TYR A 169 8.65 -12.44 -2.50
N LYS A 170 8.62 -13.66 -3.03
CA LYS A 170 8.33 -14.88 -2.27
C LYS A 170 9.33 -15.11 -1.12
N ALA A 171 10.60 -14.78 -1.35
CA ALA A 171 11.60 -14.80 -0.28
C ALA A 171 11.34 -13.74 0.81
N LEU A 172 10.74 -12.59 0.48
CA LEU A 172 10.30 -11.60 1.46
C LEU A 172 9.12 -12.10 2.29
N GLU A 173 8.16 -12.78 1.68
CA GLU A 173 7.04 -13.42 2.40
C GLU A 173 7.53 -14.49 3.36
N GLU A 174 8.40 -15.38 2.91
CA GLU A 174 9.00 -16.40 3.78
C GLU A 174 9.78 -15.74 4.92
N LEU A 175 10.54 -14.68 4.63
CA LEU A 175 11.24 -13.91 5.66
C LEU A 175 10.25 -13.28 6.65
N ARG A 176 9.12 -12.73 6.20
CA ARG A 176 8.07 -12.16 7.07
C ARG A 176 7.49 -13.22 7.98
N ASP A 177 7.06 -14.35 7.40
CA ASP A 177 6.32 -15.39 8.10
C ASP A 177 7.20 -16.20 9.07
N SER A 178 8.51 -16.24 8.81
CA SER A 178 9.50 -16.89 9.69
C SER A 178 10.15 -15.94 10.71
N SER A 179 9.92 -14.62 10.61
CA SER A 179 10.52 -13.63 11.51
C SER A 179 9.73 -13.43 12.79
N GLY A 180 10.44 -13.12 13.88
CA GLY A 180 9.81 -12.66 15.12
C GLY A 180 9.37 -11.19 15.03
N ALA A 181 8.54 -10.76 15.98
CA ALA A 181 8.11 -9.37 16.11
C ALA A 181 9.15 -8.47 16.83
N ASP A 182 10.43 -8.84 16.83
CA ASP A 182 11.50 -8.07 17.46
C ASP A 182 12.06 -6.98 16.52
N GLU A 183 12.66 -5.95 17.12
CA GLU A 183 13.17 -4.76 16.41
C GLU A 183 14.17 -5.12 15.29
N ALA A 184 15.04 -6.10 15.50
CA ALA A 184 16.03 -6.49 14.52
C ALA A 184 15.39 -7.21 13.33
N SER A 185 14.41 -8.08 13.58
CA SER A 185 13.60 -8.72 12.54
C SER A 185 12.81 -7.70 11.72
N ILE A 186 12.19 -6.70 12.36
CA ILE A 186 11.45 -5.63 11.68
C ILE A 186 12.37 -4.78 10.81
N GLU A 187 13.53 -4.35 11.32
CA GLU A 187 14.49 -3.56 10.54
C GLU A 187 15.02 -4.35 9.34
N LYS A 188 15.26 -5.65 9.52
CA LYS A 188 15.68 -6.56 8.45
C LYS A 188 14.62 -6.66 7.36
N LEU A 189 13.36 -6.84 7.73
CA LEU A 189 12.22 -6.88 6.80
C LEU A 189 12.08 -5.56 6.04
N ALA A 190 12.18 -4.41 6.73
CA ALA A 190 12.09 -3.10 6.10
C ALA A 190 13.19 -2.88 5.06
N LYS A 191 14.44 -3.25 5.38
CA LYS A 191 15.57 -3.15 4.44
C LYS A 191 15.43 -4.09 3.24
N ALA A 192 14.94 -5.31 3.47
CA ALA A 192 14.73 -6.28 2.40
C ALA A 192 13.63 -5.80 1.43
N LYS A 193 12.50 -5.30 1.96
CA LYS A 193 11.41 -4.70 1.18
C LYS A 193 11.86 -3.46 0.39
N ASP A 194 12.62 -2.56 1.01
CA ASP A 194 13.17 -1.36 0.33
C ASP A 194 14.14 -1.74 -0.80
N SER A 195 14.96 -2.77 -0.58
CA SER A 195 15.88 -3.27 -1.61
C SER A 195 15.14 -3.85 -2.81
N TRP A 196 14.06 -4.61 -2.57
CA TRP A 196 13.21 -5.15 -3.62
C TRP A 196 12.46 -4.04 -4.37
N ALA A 197 11.87 -3.08 -3.65
CA ALA A 197 11.15 -1.96 -4.26
C ALA A 197 12.07 -1.10 -5.16
N LYS A 198 13.32 -0.90 -4.77
CA LYS A 198 14.30 -0.16 -5.59
C LYS A 198 14.63 -0.86 -6.91
N LYS A 199 14.58 -2.20 -6.96
CA LYS A 199 14.79 -2.97 -8.20
C LYS A 199 13.61 -2.87 -9.16
N LEU A 200 12.39 -2.61 -8.65
CA LEU A 200 11.19 -2.41 -9.44
C LEU A 200 11.11 -1.01 -10.08
N CYS A 201 11.78 -0.02 -9.49
CA CYS A 201 11.78 1.37 -9.95
C CYS A 201 12.81 1.66 -11.08
N ILE A 202 13.11 0.66 -11.93
CA ILE A 202 14.14 0.64 -13.01
C ILE A 202 14.55 2.03 -13.52
#